data_AF-A0A2V7FLI7-F1
#
_entry.id   AF-A0A2V7FLI7-F1
#
_cell.length_a   1.000
_cell.length_b   1.000
_cell.length_c   1.000
_cell.angle_alpha   90.00
_cell.angle_beta   90.00
_cell.angle_gamma   90.00
#
_symmetry.space_group_name_H-M   'P 1'
#
loop_
_entity.id
_entity.type
_entity.pdbx_description
1 polymer ?
#
loop_
_entity_poly.entity_id
_entity_poly.type
_entity_poly.pdbx_seq_one_letter_code
_entity_poly.pdbx_strand_id
1 'polypeptide(L)'
;MTVLRTDGHTPGHQSLFVELPESGPVVLAGDSCYWQEHIDQERVPGVVWDPTRALHSIKKLKTIARLTGGRIFPSHDPVFWKTVKQAPDAYR
;
A
#
# COMPACT_ATOMS: atom_id res chain seq x y z
N MET A 1 -7.68 9.60 -8.89
CA MET A 1 -7.58 8.30 -8.18
C MET A 1 -7.52 7.19 -9.21
N THR A 2 -6.63 6.22 -8.99
CA THR A 2 -6.44 5.06 -9.87
C THR A 2 -6.54 3.78 -9.04
N VAL A 3 -7.34 2.81 -9.51
CA VAL A 3 -7.38 1.46 -8.94
C VAL A 3 -6.23 0.65 -9.53
N LEU A 4 -5.42 0.07 -8.66
CA LEU A 4 -4.27 -0.75 -9.04
C LEU A 4 -4.61 -2.21 -8.77
N ARG A 5 -4.56 -3.05 -9.81
CA ARG A 5 -4.54 -4.50 -9.60
C ARG A 5 -3.28 -4.88 -8.83
N THR A 6 -3.47 -5.52 -7.69
CA THR A 6 -2.42 -6.00 -6.77
C THR A 6 -2.75 -7.40 -6.29
N ASP A 7 -3.04 -8.29 -7.24
CA ASP A 7 -3.32 -9.70 -6.97
C ASP A 7 -2.13 -10.39 -6.30
N GLY A 8 -2.42 -11.39 -5.47
CA GLY A 8 -1.42 -12.14 -4.72
C GLY A 8 -1.89 -12.50 -3.32
N HIS A 9 -2.26 -11.51 -2.51
CA HIS A 9 -2.90 -11.76 -1.21
C HIS A 9 -4.22 -12.52 -1.41
N THR A 10 -5.07 -12.02 -2.31
CA THR A 10 -6.20 -12.75 -2.89
C THR A 10 -6.15 -12.64 -4.43
N PRO A 11 -6.89 -13.49 -5.17
CA PRO A 11 -6.94 -13.41 -6.64
C PRO A 11 -7.47 -12.08 -7.18
N GLY A 12 -8.31 -11.40 -6.40
CA GLY A 12 -8.98 -10.14 -6.78
C GLY A 12 -8.48 -8.91 -6.03
N HIS A 13 -7.35 -9.00 -5.32
CA HIS A 13 -6.89 -7.91 -4.47
C HIS A 13 -6.57 -6.62 -5.28
N GLN A 14 -6.93 -5.48 -4.71
CA GLN A 14 -6.76 -4.15 -5.29
C GLN A 14 -6.18 -3.18 -4.27
N SER A 15 -5.37 -2.24 -4.77
CA SER A 15 -4.83 -1.11 -4.02
C SER A 15 -5.26 0.19 -4.70
N LEU A 16 -5.14 1.33 -4.02
CA LEU A 16 -5.48 2.63 -4.58
C LEU A 16 -4.27 3.54 -4.66
N PHE A 17 -4.14 4.27 -5.76
CA PHE A 17 -3.27 5.43 -5.86
C PHE A 17 -4.13 6.69 -5.90
N VAL A 18 -3.90 7.59 -4.95
CA VAL A 18 -4.67 8.81 -4.74
C VAL A 18 -3.72 9.99 -4.80
N GLU A 19 -3.95 10.89 -5.74
CA GLU A 19 -3.23 12.15 -5.84
C GLU A 19 -4.00 13.21 -5.08
N LEU A 20 -3.37 13.78 -4.05
CA LEU A 20 -3.96 14.76 -3.17
C LEU A 20 -3.24 16.10 -3.34
N PRO A 21 -3.95 17.19 -3.70
CA PRO A 21 -3.33 18.49 -3.97
C PRO A 21 -2.42 19.06 -2.89
N GLU A 22 -2.71 18.85 -1.59
CA GLU A 22 -1.93 19.45 -0.50
C GLU A 22 -0.93 18.47 0.15
N SER A 23 -1.33 17.21 0.30
CA SER A 23 -0.61 16.17 1.06
C SER A 23 0.30 15.33 0.18
N GLY A 24 0.19 15.48 -1.14
CA GLY A 24 0.91 14.70 -2.14
C GLY A 24 0.33 13.30 -2.36
N PRO A 25 0.93 12.51 -3.27
CA PRO A 25 0.37 11.22 -3.65
C PRO A 25 0.45 10.17 -2.53
N VAL A 26 -0.60 9.36 -2.42
CA VAL A 26 -0.72 8.28 -1.46
C VAL A 26 -1.10 6.98 -2.16
N VAL A 27 -0.41 5.90 -1.80
CA VAL A 27 -0.77 4.53 -2.17
C VAL A 27 -1.41 3.86 -0.97
N LEU A 28 -2.70 3.58 -1.04
CA LEU A 28 -3.39 2.74 -0.05
C LEU A 28 -3.15 1.28 -0.44
N ALA A 29 -2.25 0.60 0.28
CA ALA A 29 -1.75 -0.70 -0.13
C ALA A 29 -2.79 -1.82 0.03
N GLY A 30 -3.73 -1.67 0.98
CA GLY A 30 -4.56 -2.79 1.42
C GLY A 30 -3.69 -3.94 1.91
N ASP A 31 -4.21 -5.15 1.75
CA ASP A 31 -3.59 -6.38 2.25
C ASP A 31 -2.48 -6.92 1.33
N SER A 32 -2.16 -6.20 0.26
CA SER A 32 -0.88 -6.38 -0.43
C SER A 32 0.30 -6.10 0.51
N CYS A 33 0.12 -5.23 1.52
CA CYS A 33 1.11 -4.90 2.54
C CYS A 33 0.42 -4.63 3.90
N TYR A 34 0.35 -5.63 4.78
CA TYR A 34 -0.13 -5.43 6.16
C TYR A 34 0.68 -4.42 6.93
N TRP A 35 2.01 -4.60 6.93
CA TRP A 35 2.99 -3.84 7.70
C TRP A 35 3.96 -3.10 6.79
N GLN A 36 4.54 -2.02 7.30
CA GLN A 36 5.57 -1.26 6.60
C GLN A 36 6.77 -2.16 6.22
N GLU A 37 7.06 -3.15 7.06
CA GLU A 37 8.10 -4.16 6.82
C GLU A 37 7.95 -4.89 5.47
N HIS A 38 6.72 -5.19 5.03
CA HIS A 38 6.48 -5.87 3.75
C HIS A 38 6.96 -5.03 2.57
N ILE A 39 6.87 -3.71 2.67
CA ILE A 39 7.31 -2.76 1.65
C ILE A 39 8.83 -2.60 1.72
N ASP A 40 9.35 -2.37 2.93
CA ASP A 40 10.76 -2.05 3.16
C ASP A 40 11.66 -3.22 2.78
N GLN A 41 11.31 -4.41 3.26
CA GLN A 41 12.07 -5.64 3.06
C GLN A 41 11.61 -6.46 1.84
N GLU A 42 10.56 -6.01 1.13
CA GLU A 42 9.96 -6.75 0.01
C GLU A 42 9.56 -8.18 0.42
N ARG A 43 8.95 -8.29 1.60
CA ARG A 43 8.53 -9.55 2.20
C ARG A 43 7.04 -9.77 1.98
N VAL A 44 6.67 -10.94 1.48
CA VAL A 44 5.28 -11.31 1.28
C VAL A 44 4.54 -11.48 2.62
N PRO A 45 3.25 -11.09 2.72
CA PRO A 45 2.42 -11.36 3.89
C PRO A 45 2.26 -12.86 4.19
N GLY A 46 2.06 -13.21 5.47
CA GLY A 46 2.01 -14.61 5.90
C GLY A 46 0.79 -15.40 5.38
N VAL A 47 -0.34 -14.73 5.15
CA VAL A 47 -1.53 -15.31 4.53
C VAL A 47 -1.63 -14.79 3.10
N VAL A 48 -1.45 -15.68 2.13
CA VAL A 48 -1.32 -15.30 0.71
C VAL A 48 -1.84 -16.42 -0.19
N TRP A 49 -2.55 -16.04 -1.25
CA TRP A 49 -3.03 -16.97 -2.28
C TRP A 49 -1.92 -17.34 -3.28
N ASP A 50 -1.18 -16.35 -3.77
CA ASP A 50 -0.03 -16.54 -4.67
C ASP A 50 1.13 -15.63 -4.23
N PRO A 51 2.19 -16.18 -3.60
CA PRO A 51 3.30 -15.39 -3.08
C PRO A 51 4.14 -14.71 -4.16
N THR A 52 4.23 -15.32 -5.36
CA THR A 52 4.98 -14.73 -6.49
C THR A 52 4.27 -13.48 -6.98
N ARG A 53 2.94 -13.56 -7.17
CA ARG A 53 2.12 -12.39 -7.53
C ARG A 53 2.11 -11.34 -6.44
N ALA A 54 2.04 -11.75 -5.17
CA ALA A 54 2.09 -10.81 -4.04
C ALA A 54 3.42 -10.04 -4.03
N LEU A 55 4.56 -10.70 -4.24
CA LEU A 55 5.85 -10.03 -4.34
C LEU A 55 5.92 -9.07 -5.53
N HIS A 56 5.38 -9.46 -6.69
CA HIS A 56 5.26 -8.54 -7.83
C HIS A 56 4.39 -7.33 -7.51
N SER A 57 3.28 -7.52 -6.80
CA SER A 57 2.40 -6.43 -6.36
C SER A 57 3.10 -5.49 -5.38
N ILE A 58 3.83 -6.01 -4.40
CA ILE A 58 4.66 -5.19 -3.49
C ILE A 58 5.68 -4.35 -4.26
N LYS A 59 6.43 -4.97 -5.18
CA LYS A 59 7.44 -4.27 -6.00
C LYS A 59 6.81 -3.22 -6.91
N LYS A 60 5.63 -3.49 -7.46
CA LYS A 60 4.84 -2.54 -8.25
C LYS A 60 4.45 -1.33 -7.41
N LEU A 61 3.89 -1.52 -6.21
CA LEU A 61 3.51 -0.43 -5.31
C LEU A 61 4.72 0.42 -4.91
N LYS A 62 5.83 -0.22 -4.52
CA LYS A 62 7.10 0.44 -4.18
C LYS A 62 7.65 1.27 -5.35
N THR A 63 7.56 0.73 -6.56
CA THR A 63 7.99 1.43 -7.78
C THR A 63 7.11 2.66 -8.07
N ILE A 64 5.78 2.52 -7.97
CA ILE A 64 4.84 3.62 -8.16
C ILE A 64 5.14 4.74 -7.16
N ALA A 65 5.22 4.40 -5.87
CA ALA A 65 5.52 5.36 -4.81
C ALA A 65 6.84 6.10 -5.06
N ARG A 66 7.90 5.38 -5.44
CA ARG A 66 9.20 5.99 -5.78
C ARG A 66 9.11 6.95 -6.97
N LEU A 67 8.42 6.57 -8.03
CA LEU A 67 8.33 7.36 -9.26
C LEU A 67 7.44 8.60 -9.11
N THR A 68 6.44 8.55 -8.24
CA THR A 68 5.49 9.65 -8.04
C THR A 68 5.82 10.51 -6.81
N GLY A 69 6.85 10.15 -6.03
CA GLY A 69 7.10 10.74 -4.72
C GLY A 69 5.99 10.44 -3.71
N GLY A 70 5.21 9.38 -3.95
CA GLY A 70 4.07 9.00 -3.14
C GLY A 70 4.46 8.25 -1.87
N ARG A 71 3.60 8.34 -0.85
CA ARG A 71 3.72 7.57 0.39
C ARG A 71 2.87 6.31 0.33
N ILE A 72 3.39 5.19 0.80
CA ILE A 72 2.60 3.95 0.92
C ILE A 72 2.01 3.85 2.33
N PHE A 73 0.72 3.55 2.40
CA PHE A 73 -0.03 3.35 3.63
C PHE A 73 -0.33 1.85 3.76
N PRO A 74 0.36 1.13 4.66
CA PRO A 74 0.04 -0.28 4.96
C PRO A 74 -1.31 -0.40 5.70
N SER A 75 -1.96 -1.58 5.65
CA SER A 75 -3.33 -1.76 6.15
C SER A 75 -3.46 -2.06 7.66
N HIS A 76 -2.54 -2.83 8.23
CA HIS A 76 -2.66 -3.45 9.56
C HIS A 76 -1.46 -3.18 10.46
N ASP A 77 -0.69 -2.13 10.18
CA ASP A 77 0.49 -1.76 10.95
C ASP A 77 0.11 -0.86 12.13
N PRO A 78 0.20 -1.35 13.38
CA PRO A 78 -0.19 -0.59 14.55
C PRO A 78 0.79 0.56 14.88
N VAL A 79 2.03 0.49 14.38
CA VAL A 79 3.03 1.55 14.56
C VAL A 79 2.76 2.66 13.56
N PHE A 80 2.57 2.31 12.29
CA PHE A 80 2.17 3.27 11.26
C PHE A 80 0.86 3.98 11.62
N TRP A 81 -0.14 3.25 12.10
CA TRP A 81 -1.47 3.79 12.41
C TRP A 81 -1.43 4.98 13.38
N LYS A 82 -0.48 5.00 14.32
CA LYS A 82 -0.28 6.11 15.26
C LYS A 82 0.18 7.42 14.58
N THR A 83 0.69 7.33 13.36
CA THR A 83 1.17 8.47 12.55
C THR A 83 0.12 8.99 11.57
N VAL A 84 -0.99 8.27 11.42
CA VAL A 84 -2.04 8.60 10.45
C VAL A 84 -2.96 9.68 11.02
N LYS A 85 -3.31 10.68 10.19
CA LYS A 85 -4.36 11.65 10.53
C LYS A 85 -5.69 10.91 10.63
N GLN A 86 -6.29 10.94 11.81
CA GLN A 86 -7.55 10.26 12.10
C GLN A 86 -8.73 11.17 11.79
N ALA A 87 -9.85 10.58 11.38
CA ALA A 87 -11.09 11.34 11.26
C ALA A 87 -11.44 12.00 12.61
N PRO A 88 -11.96 13.24 12.62
CA PRO A 88 -12.47 14.01 11.49
C PRO A 88 -11.41 14.79 10.69
N ASP A 89 -10.12 14.71 11.04
CA ASP A 89 -9.06 15.28 10.21
C ASP A 89 -8.88 14.49 8.91
N ALA A 90 -8.25 15.11 7.91
CA ALA A 90 -8.08 14.51 6.58
C ALA A 90 -6.74 14.85 5.94
N TYR A 91 -6.36 14.00 4.99
CA TYR A 91 -5.40 14.35 3.95
C TYR A 91 -6.15 15.04 2.82
N ARG A 92 -5.62 16.18 2.36
CA ARG A 92 -6.15 16.97 1.25
C ARG A 92 -5.14 17.03 0.13
#